data_AF-A0A2D6ZBM6-F1
#
_entry.id   AF-A0A2D6ZBM6-F1
#
_cell.length_a   1.000
_cell.length_b   1.000
_cell.length_c   1.000
_cell.angle_alpha   90.00
_cell.angle_beta   90.00
_cell.angle_gamma   90.00
#
_symmetry.space_group_name_H-M   'P 1'
#
loop_
_entity.id
_entity.type
_entity.pdbx_description
1 polymer ?
#
loop_
_entity_poly.entity_id
_entity_poly.type
_entity_poly.pdbx_seq_one_letter_code
_entity_poly.pdbx_strand_id
1 'polypeptide(L)'
;MNLQIKEKVLGTIKWCWWFLKEELPQFLSNWRTVPRLMMIAYAYAFIEVIQWFMALEAPNNAQAGLVSVVVGAGAAWFGLYVNGKKTNIQK
;
A
#
# COMPACT_ATOMS: atom_id res chain seq x y z
N MET A 1 39.54 11.44 -14.19
CA MET A 1 38.24 11.87 -13.66
C MET A 1 38.49 12.91 -12.56
N ASN A 2 37.88 14.09 -12.66
CA ASN A 2 38.24 15.27 -11.86
C ASN A 2 37.81 15.12 -10.38
N LEU A 3 38.72 15.34 -9.43
CA LEU A 3 38.49 15.19 -7.99
C LEU A 3 37.32 16.04 -7.48
N GLN A 4 37.18 17.26 -8.00
CA GLN A 4 36.05 18.14 -7.65
C GLN A 4 34.68 17.57 -8.03
N ILE A 5 34.59 16.82 -9.14
CA ILE A 5 33.33 16.20 -9.57
C ILE A 5 32.97 15.06 -8.62
N LYS A 6 33.97 14.29 -8.16
CA LYS A 6 33.77 13.16 -7.25
C LYS A 6 33.26 13.62 -5.87
N GLU A 7 33.79 14.72 -5.34
CA GLU A 7 33.34 15.30 -4.07
C GLU A 7 31.93 15.88 -4.14
N LYS A 8 31.60 16.60 -5.23
CA LYS A 8 30.24 17.12 -5.45
C LYS A 8 29.21 15.99 -5.51
N VAL A 9 29.50 14.94 -6.28
CA VAL A 9 28.62 13.78 -6.43
C VAL A 9 28.45 13.02 -5.11
N LEU A 10 29.54 12.79 -4.37
CA LEU A 10 29.46 12.15 -3.05
C LEU A 10 28.65 12.99 -2.05
N GLY A 11 28.78 14.32 -2.10
CA GLY A 11 27.99 15.25 -1.28
C GLY A 11 26.50 15.16 -1.57
N THR A 12 26.11 15.20 -2.85
CA THR A 12 24.70 15.07 -3.27
C THR A 12 24.13 13.70 -2.90
N ILE A 13 24.87 12.61 -3.13
CA ILE A 13 24.42 11.26 -2.77
C ILE A 13 24.23 11.14 -1.26
N LYS A 14 25.15 11.67 -0.46
CA LYS A 14 25.06 11.64 1.01
C LYS A 14 23.86 12.45 1.51
N TRP A 15 23.60 13.61 0.92
CA TRP A 15 22.43 14.43 1.24
C TRP A 15 21.11 13.74 0.85
N CYS A 16 21.03 13.17 -0.36
CA CYS A 16 19.87 12.40 -0.79
C CYS A 16 19.64 11.15 0.08
N TRP A 17 20.70 10.47 0.48
CA TRP A 17 20.63 9.32 1.38
C TRP A 17 20.14 9.72 2.78
N TRP A 18 20.61 10.86 3.29
CA TRP A 18 20.16 11.41 4.57
C TRP A 18 18.66 11.77 4.53
N PHE A 19 18.24 12.49 3.49
CA PHE A 19 16.84 12.86 3.26
C PHE A 19 15.92 11.62 3.14
N LEU A 20 16.34 10.62 2.35
CA LEU A 20 15.58 9.39 2.15
C LEU A 20 15.45 8.57 3.45
N LYS A 21 16.47 8.60 4.31
CA LYS A 21 16.50 7.83 5.55
C LYS A 21 15.67 8.49 6.67
N GLU A 22 15.68 9.82 6.78
CA GLU A 22 15.11 10.51 7.95
C GLU A 22 13.70 11.07 7.70
N GLU A 23 13.46 11.70 6.55
CA GLU A 23 12.19 12.40 6.27
C GLU A 23 11.12 11.46 5.68
N LEU A 24 11.53 10.50 4.84
CA LEU A 24 10.61 9.60 4.15
C LEU A 24 9.78 8.71 5.11
N PRO A 25 10.34 8.12 6.19
CA PRO A 25 9.57 7.30 7.11
C PRO A 25 8.53 8.12 7.89
N GLN A 26 8.86 9.36 8.27
CA GLN A 26 7.93 10.25 8.97
C GLN A 26 6.79 10.69 8.04
N PHE A 27 7.10 11.02 6.78
CA PHE A 27 6.09 11.35 5.77
C PHE A 27 5.14 10.17 5.47
N LEU A 28 5.69 8.97 5.26
CA LEU A 28 4.89 7.77 4.97
C LEU A 28 4.02 7.34 6.15
N SER A 29 4.54 7.49 7.37
CA SER A 29 3.80 7.22 8.61
C SER A 29 2.64 8.21 8.81
N ASN A 30 2.90 9.52 8.67
CA ASN A 30 1.87 10.55 8.85
C ASN A 30 0.73 10.45 7.82
N TRP A 31 1.06 10.18 6.56
CA TRP A 31 0.06 10.08 5.49
C TRP A 31 -0.69 8.74 5.47
N ARG A 32 -0.30 7.77 6.32
CA ARG A 32 -0.82 6.39 6.31
C ARG A 32 -0.76 5.78 4.91
N THR A 33 0.33 6.04 4.17
CA THR A 33 0.47 5.67 2.75
C THR A 33 0.44 4.16 2.56
N VAL A 34 1.12 3.41 3.44
CA VAL A 34 1.19 1.94 3.38
C VAL A 34 -0.20 1.29 3.47
N PRO A 35 -1.04 1.62 4.48
CA PRO A 35 -2.42 1.16 4.51
C PRO A 35 -3.26 1.52 3.27
N ARG A 36 -3.11 2.73 2.72
CA ARG A 36 -3.88 3.16 1.54
C ARG A 36 -3.47 2.40 0.28
N LEU A 37 -2.17 2.17 0.09
CA LEU A 37 -1.67 1.38 -1.02
C LEU A 37 -2.15 -0.08 -0.93
N MET A 38 -2.18 -0.67 0.26
CA MET A 38 -2.77 -1.98 0.50
C MET A 38 -4.25 -2.03 0.08
N MET A 39 -5.04 -1.00 0.42
CA MET A 39 -6.46 -0.93 0.01
C MET A 39 -6.63 -0.90 -1.51
N ILE A 40 -5.78 -0.16 -2.23
CA ILE A 40 -5.82 -0.07 -3.69
C ILE A 40 -5.44 -1.42 -4.32
N ALA A 41 -4.35 -2.04 -3.84
CA ALA A 41 -3.93 -3.35 -4.31
C ALA A 41 -5.01 -4.42 -4.07
N TYR A 42 -5.74 -4.30 -2.97
CA TYR A 42 -6.83 -5.20 -2.63
C TYR A 42 -8.06 -5.00 -3.53
N ALA A 43 -8.41 -3.75 -3.85
CA ALA A 43 -9.45 -3.44 -4.83
C ALA A 43 -9.11 -3.99 -6.23
N TYR A 44 -7.83 -3.93 -6.63
CA TYR A 44 -7.37 -4.56 -7.88
C TYR A 44 -7.58 -6.08 -7.86
N ALA A 45 -7.18 -6.76 -6.78
CA ALA A 45 -7.37 -8.20 -6.63
C ALA A 45 -8.85 -8.61 -6.69
N PHE A 46 -9.76 -7.77 -6.19
CA PHE A 46 -11.21 -8.00 -6.29
C PHE A 46 -11.71 -7.99 -7.72
N ILE A 47 -11.29 -6.99 -8.48
CA ILE A 47 -11.70 -6.83 -9.87
C ILE A 47 -11.25 -8.06 -10.67
N GLU A 48 -10.00 -8.50 -10.46
CA GLU A 48 -9.46 -9.72 -11.07
C GLU A 48 -10.29 -10.97 -10.70
N VAL A 49 -10.59 -11.18 -9.42
CA VAL A 49 -11.35 -12.35 -8.96
C VAL A 49 -12.79 -12.34 -9.50
N ILE A 50 -13.43 -11.17 -9.56
CA ILE A 50 -14.77 -11.02 -10.14
C ILE A 50 -14.74 -11.27 -11.66
N GLN A 51 -13.77 -10.70 -12.36
CA GLN A 51 -13.62 -10.89 -13.81
C GLN A 51 -13.34 -12.35 -14.16
N TRP A 52 -12.46 -13.01 -13.40
CA TRP A 52 -12.22 -14.45 -13.53
C TRP A 52 -13.49 -15.26 -13.30
N PHE A 53 -14.26 -14.96 -12.25
CA PHE A 53 -15.50 -15.69 -11.95
C PHE A 53 -16.57 -15.51 -13.04
N MET A 54 -16.72 -14.29 -13.57
CA MET A 54 -17.66 -13.97 -14.64
C MET A 54 -17.27 -14.57 -16.00
N ALA A 55 -15.99 -14.92 -16.20
CA ALA A 55 -15.50 -15.52 -17.44
C ALA A 55 -15.70 -17.05 -17.50
N LEU A 56 -16.16 -17.69 -16.43
CA LEU A 56 -16.38 -19.14 -16.39
C LEU A 56 -17.65 -19.54 -17.16
N GLU A 57 -17.54 -20.54 -18.04
CA GLU A 57 -18.68 -21.06 -18.82
C GLU A 57 -19.74 -21.75 -17.94
N ALA A 58 -19.32 -22.35 -16.82
CA ALA A 58 -20.19 -23.03 -15.86
C ALA A 58 -19.77 -22.69 -14.42
N PRO A 59 -20.27 -21.59 -13.83
CA PRO A 59 -19.91 -21.19 -12.47
C PRO A 59 -20.44 -22.20 -11.44
N ASN A 60 -19.57 -22.64 -10.53
CA ASN A 60 -19.89 -23.57 -9.44
C ASN A 60 -20.03 -22.84 -8.09
N ASN A 61 -20.88 -23.36 -7.20
CA ASN A 61 -21.08 -22.89 -5.82
C ASN A 61 -19.77 -22.81 -5.02
N ALA A 62 -18.82 -23.71 -5.24
CA ALA A 62 -17.52 -23.66 -4.58
C ALA A 62 -16.69 -22.41 -5.00
N GLN A 63 -16.75 -22.03 -6.28
CA GLN A 63 -16.06 -20.85 -6.81
C GLN A 63 -16.74 -19.56 -6.34
N ALA A 64 -18.08 -19.55 -6.28
CA ALA A 64 -18.83 -18.45 -5.68
C ALA A 64 -18.49 -18.26 -4.18
N GLY A 65 -18.24 -19.36 -3.47
CA GLY A 65 -17.76 -19.35 -2.09
C GLY A 65 -16.40 -18.65 -1.94
N LEU A 66 -15.45 -18.90 -2.86
CA LEU A 66 -14.15 -18.22 -2.87
C LEU A 66 -14.32 -16.70 -3.08
N VAL A 67 -15.15 -16.28 -4.05
CA VAL A 67 -15.44 -14.86 -4.28
C VAL A 67 -16.03 -14.21 -3.03
N SER A 68 -16.95 -14.89 -2.35
CA SER A 68 -17.56 -14.40 -1.09
C SER A 68 -16.55 -14.24 0.04
N VAL A 69 -15.62 -15.18 0.22
CA VAL A 69 -14.56 -15.08 1.24
C VAL A 69 -13.61 -13.92 0.94
N VAL A 70 -13.22 -13.74 -0.33
CA VAL A 70 -12.40 -12.61 -0.76
C VAL A 70 -13.12 -11.30 -0.45
N VAL A 71 -14.41 -11.18 -0.79
CA VAL A 71 -15.24 -10.00 -0.53
C VAL A 71 -15.40 -9.71 0.97
N GLY A 72 -15.71 -10.73 1.77
CA GLY A 72 -15.90 -10.61 3.21
C GLY A 72 -14.63 -10.21 3.96
N ALA A 73 -13.48 -10.77 3.58
CA ALA A 73 -12.18 -10.40 4.17
C ALA A 73 -11.84 -8.92 3.91
N GLY A 74 -12.29 -8.36 2.78
CA GLY A 74 -12.14 -6.94 2.47
C GLY A 74 -12.88 -6.00 3.40
N ALA A 75 -14.13 -6.34 3.73
CA ALA A 75 -14.93 -5.55 4.65
C ALA A 75 -14.31 -5.52 6.05
N ALA A 76 -13.78 -6.65 6.51
CA ALA A 76 -13.07 -6.75 7.79
C ALA A 76 -11.80 -5.86 7.81
N TRP A 77 -11.00 -5.92 6.75
CA TRP A 77 -9.79 -5.08 6.62
C TRP A 77 -10.12 -3.59 6.57
N PHE A 78 -11.14 -3.20 5.80
CA PHE A 78 -11.59 -1.82 5.75
C PHE A 78 -12.06 -1.34 7.13
N GLY A 79 -12.82 -2.17 7.85
CA GLY A 79 -13.25 -1.92 9.22
C GLY A 79 -12.07 -1.63 10.17
N LEU A 80 -11.04 -2.47 10.15
CA LEU A 80 -9.82 -2.27 10.94
C LEU A 80 -9.05 -1.02 10.52
N TYR A 81 -9.04 -0.69 9.23
CA TYR A 81 -8.37 0.51 8.72
C TYR A 81 -9.06 1.81 9.17
N VAL A 82 -10.38 1.89 9.09
CA VAL A 82 -11.15 3.09 9.50
C VAL A 82 -11.21 3.26 11.02
N ASN A 83 -11.15 2.17 11.80
CA ASN A 83 -11.10 2.22 13.26
C ASN A 83 -9.71 2.53 13.86
N GLY A 84 -8.77 2.99 13.04
CA GLY A 84 -7.44 3.40 13.52
C GLY A 84 -7.56 4.46 14.62
N LYS A 85 -7.01 4.16 15.82
CA LYS A 85 -7.06 5.00 17.02
C LYS A 85 -6.77 6.47 16.68
N LYS A 86 -7.58 7.40 17.21
CA LYS A 86 -7.27 8.83 17.17
C LYS A 86 -5.93 9.06 17.87
N THR A 87 -4.92 9.54 17.16
CA THR A 87 -3.71 10.06 17.76
C THR A 87 -4.10 11.28 18.59
N ASN A 88 -3.78 11.27 19.89
CA ASN A 88 -3.94 12.42 20.77
C ASN A 88 -2.92 13.48 20.34
N ILE A 89 -3.28 14.31 19.37
CA ILE A 89 -2.49 15.49 19.03
C ILE A 89 -2.90 16.55 20.06
N GLN A 90 -2.07 16.74 21.08
CA GLN A 90 -2.14 17.90 21.97
C GLN A 90 -1.96 19.13 21.06
N LYS A 91 -3.02 19.93 20.92
CA LYS A 91 -2.98 21.20 20.18
C LYS A 91 -2.10 22.22 20.88
#